data_AF-A0A5C1MEV5-F1
#
_entry.id   AF-A0A5C1MEV5-F1
#
_cell.length_a   1.000
_cell.length_b   1.000
_cell.length_c   1.000
_cell.angle_alpha   90.00
_cell.angle_beta   90.00
_cell.angle_gamma   90.00
#
_symmetry.space_group_name_H-M   'P 1'
#
loop_
_entity.id
_entity.type
_entity.pdbx_description
1 polymer ?
#
loop_
_entity_poly.entity_id
_entity_poly.type
_entity_poly.pdbx_seq_one_letter_code
_entity_poly.pdbx_strand_id
1 'polypeptide(L)'
;MTVEIRESDIKVEFYRASGPGGQHRNVTDSAVRIRHLPTGIVAQASESRSQAQNREVAMARLRGALEKRERKVKKRIATRVPKRAKEERLSAKKIVSRRKRLRTTLD
;
A
#
# COMPACT_ATOMS: atom_id res chain seq x y z
N MET A 1 -11.43 -9.72 11.62
CA MET A 1 -12.47 -8.68 11.62
C MET A 1 -13.12 -8.77 10.27
N THR A 2 -14.35 -9.26 10.21
CA THR A 2 -15.15 -9.32 8.99
C THR A 2 -15.91 -8.01 8.88
N VAL A 3 -15.59 -7.19 7.87
CA VAL A 3 -16.36 -5.98 7.60
C VAL A 3 -17.67 -6.39 6.95
N GLU A 4 -18.78 -6.19 7.65
CA GLU A 4 -20.12 -6.36 7.09
C GLU A 4 -20.40 -5.21 6.12
N ILE A 5 -20.73 -5.56 4.88
CA ILE A 5 -21.13 -4.58 3.85
C ILE A 5 -22.60 -4.82 3.56
N ARG A 6 -23.44 -3.81 3.83
CA ARG A 6 -24.85 -3.84 3.46
C ARG A 6 -25.00 -3.53 1.98
N GLU A 7 -25.94 -4.19 1.31
CA GLU A 7 -26.21 -3.94 -0.12
C GLU A 7 -26.71 -2.51 -0.38
N SER A 8 -27.40 -1.90 0.59
CA SER A 8 -27.84 -0.50 0.54
C SER A 8 -26.69 0.50 0.46
N ASP A 9 -25.51 0.12 0.95
CA ASP A 9 -24.38 1.03 1.14
C ASP A 9 -23.43 0.99 -0.07
N ILE A 10 -23.74 0.15 -1.07
CA ILE A 10 -22.93 -0.02 -2.27
C ILE A 10 -23.70 0.39 -3.53
N LYS A 11 -23.02 1.12 -4.40
CA LYS A 11 -23.48 1.40 -5.76
C LYS A 11 -22.63 0.59 -6.74
N VAL A 12 -23.29 -0.25 -7.54
CA VAL A 12 -22.66 -1.07 -8.58
C VAL A 12 -22.90 -0.43 -9.94
N GLU A 13 -21.84 -0.23 -10.70
CA GLU A 13 -21.87 0.31 -12.07
C GLU A 13 -21.15 -0.68 -13.00
N PHE A 14 -21.77 -0.96 -14.14
CA PHE A 14 -21.18 -1.78 -15.20
C PHE A 14 -20.68 -0.85 -16.30
N TYR A 15 -19.50 -1.15 -16.85
CA TYR A 15 -18.88 -0.32 -17.89
C TYR A 15 -17.98 -1.16 -18.79
N ARG A 16 -17.56 -0.57 -19.91
CA ARG A 16 -16.62 -1.20 -20.84
C ARG A 16 -15.21 -1.17 -20.30
N ALA A 17 -14.54 -2.32 -20.31
CA ALA A 17 -13.16 -2.41 -19.87
C ALA A 17 -12.23 -1.62 -20.81
N SER A 18 -11.41 -0.74 -20.25
CA SER A 18 -10.38 -0.02 -21.00
C SER A 18 -9.17 -0.91 -21.31
N GLY A 19 -8.47 -0.66 -22.42
CA GLY A 19 -7.18 -1.28 -22.76
C GLY A 19 -7.22 -2.21 -23.98
N PRO A 20 -6.06 -2.72 -24.42
CA PRO A 20 -5.97 -3.56 -25.62
C PRO A 20 -6.77 -4.85 -25.46
N GLY A 21 -7.56 -5.21 -26.46
CA GLY A 21 -8.35 -6.44 -26.47
C GLY A 21 -9.09 -6.66 -27.78
N GLY A 22 -9.80 -7.77 -27.86
CA GLY A 22 -10.65 -8.11 -29.01
C GLY A 22 -12.02 -7.44 -28.96
N GLN A 23 -12.84 -7.72 -29.98
CA GLN A 23 -14.21 -7.23 -30.11
C GLN A 23 -15.04 -7.39 -28.83
N HIS A 24 -14.91 -8.54 -28.16
CA HIS A 24 -15.64 -8.83 -26.93
C HIS A 24 -15.35 -7.82 -25.80
N ARG A 25 -14.10 -7.39 -25.63
CA ARG A 25 -13.71 -6.41 -24.59
C ARG A 25 -14.22 -5.00 -24.90
N ASN A 26 -14.26 -4.65 -26.19
CA ASN A 26 -14.57 -3.30 -26.64
C ASN A 26 -16.09 -3.02 -26.73
N VAL A 27 -16.89 -4.07 -26.92
CA VAL A 27 -18.35 -3.95 -27.11
C VAL A 27 -19.13 -4.28 -25.84
N THR A 28 -18.64 -5.20 -25.02
CA THR A 28 -19.37 -5.75 -23.87
C THR A 28 -19.07 -4.97 -22.60
N ASP A 29 -20.11 -4.64 -21.83
CA ASP A 29 -20.02 -3.96 -20.54
C ASP A 29 -19.68 -4.95 -19.42
N SER A 30 -18.52 -5.60 -19.52
CA SER A 30 -18.10 -6.66 -18.60
C SER A 30 -17.38 -6.15 -17.34
N ALA A 31 -16.87 -4.92 -17.33
CA ALA A 31 -16.17 -4.36 -16.17
C ALA A 31 -17.15 -3.89 -15.10
N VAL A 32 -16.80 -4.08 -13.84
CA VAL A 32 -17.63 -3.73 -12.68
C VAL A 32 -16.89 -2.74 -11.79
N ARG A 33 -17.59 -1.67 -11.41
CA ARG A 33 -17.16 -0.70 -10.41
C ARG A 33 -18.15 -0.73 -9.25
N ILE A 34 -17.64 -0.85 -8.04
CA ILE A 34 -18.44 -0.84 -6.82
C ILE A 34 -17.94 0.29 -5.94
N ARG A 35 -18.84 1.20 -5.58
CA ARG A 35 -18.56 2.32 -4.67
C ARG A 35 -19.28 2.08 -3.35
N HIS A 36 -18.55 2.13 -2.24
CA HIS A 36 -19.15 2.19 -0.91
C HIS A 36 -19.49 3.65 -0.57
N LEU A 37 -20.77 3.95 -0.47
CA LEU A 37 -21.31 5.31 -0.29
C LEU A 37 -20.81 5.95 1.02
N PRO A 38 -20.80 5.28 2.18
CA PRO A 38 -20.38 5.90 3.44
C PRO A 38 -18.90 6.26 3.51
N THR A 39 -18.02 5.47 2.89
CA THR A 39 -16.56 5.69 2.98
C THR A 39 -15.96 6.37 1.76
N GLY A 40 -16.71 6.43 0.65
CA GLY A 40 -16.24 6.92 -0.65
C GLY A 40 -15.26 5.99 -1.36
N ILE A 41 -14.97 4.81 -0.81
CA ILE A 41 -14.01 3.87 -1.40
C ILE A 41 -14.63 3.23 -2.65
N VAL A 42 -13.86 3.22 -3.74
CA VAL A 42 -14.24 2.61 -5.00
C VAL A 42 -13.32 1.42 -5.29
N ALA A 43 -13.93 0.26 -5.57
CA ALA A 43 -13.24 -0.93 -6.04
C ALA A 43 -13.70 -1.24 -7.47
N GLN A 44 -12.79 -1.72 -8.32
CA GLN A 44 -13.09 -2.05 -9.71
C GLN A 44 -12.43 -3.37 -10.12
N ALA A 45 -13.06 -4.08 -11.03
CA ALA A 45 -12.54 -5.32 -11.61
C ALA A 45 -12.99 -5.47 -13.07
N SER A 46 -12.06 -5.91 -13.92
CA SER A 46 -12.26 -6.06 -15.36
C SER A 46 -11.42 -7.20 -15.94
N GLU A 47 -11.06 -8.17 -15.11
CA GLU A 47 -10.09 -9.22 -15.47
C GLU A 47 -10.74 -10.38 -16.22
N SER A 48 -12.00 -10.68 -15.90
CA SER A 48 -12.76 -11.72 -16.56
C SER A 48 -13.66 -11.15 -17.65
N ARG A 49 -14.03 -12.01 -18.60
CA ARG A 49 -15.13 -11.77 -19.54
C ARG A 49 -16.51 -11.75 -18.85
N SER A 50 -16.63 -12.38 -17.68
CA SER A 50 -17.90 -12.50 -16.96
C SER A 50 -18.11 -11.35 -15.97
N GLN A 51 -19.24 -10.66 -16.09
CA GLN A 51 -19.64 -9.60 -15.16
C GLN A 51 -19.82 -10.10 -13.71
N ALA A 52 -20.30 -11.34 -13.52
CA ALA A 52 -20.52 -11.91 -12.20
C ALA A 52 -19.20 -12.15 -11.47
N GLN A 53 -18.22 -12.72 -12.18
CA GLN A 53 -16.87 -12.92 -11.65
C GLN A 53 -16.19 -11.58 -11.32
N ASN A 54 -16.33 -10.58 -12.21
CA ASN A 54 -15.82 -9.24 -11.92
C ASN A 54 -16.52 -8.59 -10.72
N ARG A 55 -17.83 -8.82 -10.52
CA ARG A 55 -18.56 -8.34 -9.33
C ARG A 55 -18.04 -8.97 -8.05
N GLU A 56 -17.81 -10.28 -8.04
CA GLU A 56 -17.24 -10.99 -6.89
C GLU A 56 -15.85 -10.47 -6.52
N VAL A 57 -14.98 -10.31 -7.53
CA VAL A 57 -13.62 -9.77 -7.34
C VAL A 57 -13.67 -8.33 -6.84
N ALA A 58 -14.53 -7.48 -7.42
CA ALA A 58 -14.71 -6.11 -6.96
C ALA A 58 -15.21 -6.03 -5.51
N MET A 59 -16.14 -6.92 -5.11
CA MET A 59 -16.60 -7.03 -3.72
C MET A 59 -15.49 -7.49 -2.77
N ALA A 60 -14.69 -8.48 -3.17
CA ALA A 60 -13.54 -8.93 -2.37
C ALA A 60 -12.51 -7.81 -2.18
N ARG A 61 -12.23 -7.04 -3.23
CA ARG A 61 -11.36 -5.84 -3.17
C ARG A 61 -11.93 -4.78 -2.23
N LEU A 62 -13.24 -4.54 -2.30
CA LEU A 62 -13.91 -3.55 -1.45
C LEU A 62 -13.80 -3.95 0.03
N ARG A 63 -14.07 -5.21 0.36
CA ARG A 63 -13.90 -5.74 1.74
C ARG A 63 -12.47 -5.53 2.24
N GLY A 64 -11.47 -5.93 1.46
CA GLY A 64 -10.07 -5.74 1.84
C GLY A 64 -9.66 -4.26 1.99
N ALA A 65 -10.23 -3.36 1.19
CA ALA A 65 -9.99 -1.92 1.32
C ALA A 65 -10.62 -1.33 2.60
N LEU A 66 -11.84 -1.77 2.95
CA LEU A 66 -12.51 -1.35 4.18
C LEU A 66 -11.78 -1.90 5.42
N GLU A 67 -11.37 -3.17 5.40
CA GLU A 67 -10.57 -3.77 6.49
C GLU A 67 -9.26 -3.02 6.71
N LYS A 68 -8.56 -2.65 5.64
CA LYS A 68 -7.33 -1.85 5.71
C LYS A 68 -7.58 -0.46 6.31
N ARG A 69 -8.73 0.16 6.03
CA ARG A 69 -9.11 1.46 6.58
C ARG A 69 -9.40 1.37 8.09
N GLU A 70 -10.08 0.33 8.53
CA GLU A 70 -10.38 0.11 9.95
C GLU A 70 -9.14 -0.29 10.75
N ARG A 71 -8.18 -0.95 10.10
CA ARG A 71 -6.93 -1.36 10.74
C ARG A 71 -6.09 -0.15 11.14
N LYS A 72 -6.03 0.11 12.44
CA LYS A 72 -5.08 1.08 13.02
C LYS A 72 -3.65 0.63 12.73
N VAL A 73 -2.91 1.42 11.95
CA VAL A 73 -1.48 1.20 11.72
C VAL A 73 -0.75 1.51 13.03
N LYS A 74 -0.01 0.52 13.55
CA LYS A 74 0.87 0.76 14.71
C LYS A 74 1.93 1.79 14.27
N LYS A 75 2.01 2.91 15.00
CA LYS A 75 3.04 3.93 14.73
C LYS A 75 4.41 3.27 14.85
N ARG A 76 5.26 3.45 13.83
CA ARG A 76 6.66 3.01 13.90
C ARG A 76 7.36 3.86 14.95
N ILE A 77 7.85 3.21 16.00
CA ILE A 77 8.69 3.87 17.00
C ILE A 77 10.12 3.88 16.47
N ALA A 78 10.76 5.04 16.46
CA ALA A 78 12.15 5.15 16.04
C ALA A 78 13.05 4.36 17.01
N THR A 79 13.86 3.45 16.48
CA THR A 79 14.83 2.70 17.27
C THR A 79 16.00 3.61 17.66
N ARG A 80 16.54 3.41 18.87
CA ARG A 80 17.78 4.06 19.29
C ARG A 80 18.96 3.58 18.44
N VAL A 81 19.98 4.42 18.28
CA VAL A 81 21.25 4.03 17.63
C VAL A 81 21.87 2.85 18.40
N PRO A 82 22.27 1.76 17.72
CA PRO A 82 22.84 0.59 18.39
C PRO A 82 24.18 0.94 19.06
N LYS A 83 24.49 0.25 20.17
CA LYS A 83 25.72 0.45 20.95
C LYS A 83 26.98 0.35 20.09
N ARG A 84 27.04 -0.64 19.20
CA ARG A 84 28.13 -0.85 18.25
C ARG A 84 28.41 0.38 17.38
N ALA A 85 27.38 0.99 16.80
CA ALA A 85 27.54 2.20 15.98
C ALA A 85 28.06 3.39 16.80
N LYS A 86 27.67 3.48 18.09
CA LYS A 86 28.20 4.49 19.01
C LYS A 86 29.68 4.24 19.32
N GLU A 87 30.08 3.00 19.54
CA GLU A 87 31.45 2.57 19.81
C GLU A 87 32.36 2.82 18.60
N GLU A 88 31.94 2.42 17.40
CA GLU A 88 32.65 2.67 16.14
C GLU A 88 32.86 4.17 15.88
N ARG A 89 31.83 4.99 16.14
CA ARG A 89 31.95 6.46 16.02
C ARG A 89 32.99 7.02 17.00
N LEU A 90 33.00 6.52 18.24
CA LEU A 90 33.95 6.97 19.26
C LEU A 90 35.38 6.51 18.95
N SER A 91 35.57 5.28 18.47
CA SER A 91 36.89 4.78 18.08
C SER A 91 37.45 5.55 16.88
N ALA A 92 36.63 5.81 15.86
CA ALA A 92 37.01 6.64 14.72
C ALA A 92 37.44 8.05 15.15
N LYS A 93 36.69 8.70 16.06
CA LYS A 93 37.06 10.01 16.62
C LYS A 93 38.40 9.97 17.35
N LYS A 94 38.69 8.91 18.12
CA LYS A 94 39.96 8.72 18.82
C LYS A 94 41.14 8.59 17.84
N ILE A 95 40.97 7.80 16.78
CA ILE A 95 41.98 7.62 15.73
C ILE A 95 42.32 8.96 15.08
N VAL A 96 41.30 9.72 14.67
CA VAL A 96 41.49 11.04 14.04
C VAL A 96 42.19 12.02 15.00
N SER A 97 41.76 12.09 16.26
CA SER A 97 42.39 12.95 17.26
C SER A 97 43.86 12.58 17.48
N ARG A 98 44.17 11.29 17.60
CA ARG A 98 45.54 10.78 17.74
C ARG A 98 46.39 11.17 16.53
N ARG A 99 45.88 10.97 15.31
CA ARG A 99 46.56 11.35 14.06
C ARG A 99 46.86 12.86 14.01
N LYS A 100 45.90 13.70 14.38
CA LYS A 100 46.10 15.16 14.42
C LYS A 100 47.20 15.55 15.41
N ARG A 101 47.18 14.95 16.61
CA ARG A 101 48.16 15.22 17.66
C ARG A 101 49.58 14.89 17.19
N LEU A 102 49.77 13.72 16.59
CA LEU A 102 51.05 13.28 16.03
C LEU A 102 51.57 14.22 14.93
N ARG A 103 50.68 14.78 14.10
CA ARG A 103 51.06 15.77 13.08
C ARG A 103 51.55 17.08 13.70
N THR A 104 50.95 17.50 14.81
CA THR A 104 51.30 18.77 15.48
C THR A 104 52.58 18.66 16.31
N THR A 105 53.00 17.46 16.70
CA THR A 105 54.20 17.23 17.52
C THR A 105 55.45 16.88 16.71
N LEU A 106 55.38 16.92 15.37
CA LEU A 106 56.48 16.60 14.46
C LEU A 106 57.14 17.84 13.83
N ASP A 107 56.77 19.03 14.30
CA ASP A 107 57.51 20.29 14.13
C ASP A 107 58.20 20.63 15.46
#